data_AF-A0A841KT78-F1
#
_entry.id   AF-A0A841KT78-F1
#
_cell.length_a   1.000
_cell.length_b   1.000
_cell.length_c   1.000
_cell.angle_alpha   90.00
_cell.angle_beta   90.00
_cell.angle_gamma   90.00
#
_symmetry.space_group_name_H-M   'P 1'
#
loop_
_entity.id
_entity.type
_entity.pdbx_description
1 polymer ?
#
loop_
_entity_poly.entity_id
_entity_poly.type
_entity_poly.pdbx_seq_one_letter_code
_entity_poly.pdbx_strand_id
1 'polypeptide(L)' 'MKLAVHQPNYLPWPGYFSKIAQCDIFVILDMVQFPRGSSVANRNLIKTPDGPQILTVPVKRKGLSLQRYDDVLVVPG' A
#
# COMPACT_ATOMS: atom_id res chain seq x y z
N MET A 1 24.68 1.73 11.25
CA MET A 1 23.89 1.65 10.01
C MET A 1 22.61 0.89 10.28
N LYS A 2 21.45 1.56 10.22
CA LYS A 2 20.11 1.00 10.42
C LYS A 2 19.40 0.90 9.08
N LEU A 3 18.89 -0.29 8.77
CA LEU A 3 18.06 -0.56 7.60
C LEU A 3 16.61 -0.74 8.04
N ALA A 4 15.68 -0.12 7.33
CA ALA A 4 14.26 -0.41 7.45
C ALA A 4 13.70 -0.86 6.09
N VAL A 5 12.80 -1.84 6.14
CA VAL A 5 12.14 -2.39 4.96
C VAL A 5 10.63 -2.35 5.19
N HIS A 6 9.86 -1.90 4.20
CA HIS A 6 8.39 -1.83 4.30
C HIS A 6 7.73 -2.06 2.94
N GLN A 7 6.63 -2.80 2.92
CA GLN A 7 5.76 -2.92 1.73
C GLN A 7 5.13 -1.55 1.37
N PRO A 8 4.80 -1.30 0.10
CA PRO A 8 4.09 -0.09 -0.30
C PRO A 8 2.74 0.09 0.42
N ASN A 9 2.41 1.35 0.74
CA ASN A 9 1.13 1.74 1.33
C ASN A 9 0.43 2.74 0.42
N TYR A 10 -0.89 2.60 0.24
CA TYR A 10 -1.69 3.58 -0.51
C TYR A 10 -1.67 4.97 0.17
N LEU A 11 -2.06 5.06 1.46
CA LEU A 11 -1.94 6.27 2.26
C LEU A 11 -1.04 5.97 3.47
N PRO A 12 0.20 6.50 3.50
CA PRO A 12 1.09 6.32 4.65
C PRO A 12 0.56 7.01 5.91
N TRP A 13 0.78 6.40 7.07
CA TRP A 13 0.48 6.97 8.40
C TRP A 13 1.75 7.46 9.09
N PRO A 14 1.67 8.24 10.20
CA PRO A 14 2.84 8.80 10.88
C PRO A 14 3.91 7.76 11.27
N GLY A 15 3.51 6.53 11.60
CA GLY A 15 4.45 5.44 11.90
C GLY A 15 5.33 5.01 10.71
N TYR A 16 4.83 5.13 9.48
CA TYR A 16 5.62 4.88 8.27
C TYR A 16 6.74 5.92 8.14
N PHE A 17 6.42 7.20 8.31
CA PHE A 17 7.41 8.29 8.28
C PHE A 17 8.37 8.24 9.47
N SER A 18 7.89 7.89 10.65
CA SER A 18 8.73 7.68 11.83
C SER A 18 9.75 6.55 11.59
N LYS A 19 9.35 5.47 10.90
CA LYS A 19 10.26 4.39 10.51
C LYS A 19 11.33 4.90 9.52
N ILE A 20 10.96 5.70 8.52
CA ILE A 20 11.91 6.34 7.59
C ILE A 20 12.90 7.23 8.35
N ALA A 21 12.42 8.07 9.26
CA ALA A 21 13.24 9.00 10.03
C ALA A 21 14.23 8.31 11.00
N GLN A 22 14.01 7.04 11.34
CA GLN A 22 14.82 6.28 12.28
C GLN A 22 15.88 5.36 11.63
N CYS A 23 15.94 5.30 10.29
CA CYS A 23 16.89 4.46 9.55
C CYS A 23 17.80 5.29 8.64
N ASP A 24 18.98 4.74 8.32
CA ASP A 24 19.91 5.34 7.36
C ASP A 24 19.50 5.00 5.92
N ILE A 25 18.91 3.81 5.72
CA ILE A 25 18.41 3.33 4.43
C ILE A 25 17.00 2.78 4.64
N PHE A 26 16.05 3.28 3.84
CA PHE A 26 14.69 2.79 3.78
C PHE A 26 14.44 2.10 2.44
N VAL A 27 14.07 0.82 2.47
CA VAL A 27 13.77 0.02 1.28
C VAL A 27 12.27 -0.17 1.15
N ILE A 28 11.73 0.26 0.01
CA ILE A 28 10.37 -0.10 -0.40
C ILE A 28 10.43 -1.53 -0.94
N LEU A 29 9.67 -2.43 -0.30
CA LEU A 29 9.63 -3.85 -0.63
C LEU A 29 8.46 -4.11 -1.59
N ASP A 30 8.64 -3.78 -2.85
CA ASP A 30 7.64 -3.92 -3.91
C ASP A 30 7.72 -5.25 -4.68
N MET A 31 8.88 -5.91 -4.70
CA MET A 31 9.06 -7.24 -5.29
C MET A 31 8.50 -8.38 -4.44
N VAL A 32 7.34 -8.19 -3.81
CA VAL A 32 6.64 -9.20 -3.00
C VAL A 32 5.17 -9.27 -3.37
N GLN A 33 4.53 -10.38 -3.01
CA GLN A 33 3.13 -10.67 -3.32
C GLN A 33 2.19 -9.54 -2.91
N PHE A 34 1.42 -9.01 -3.87
CA PHE A 34 0.30 -8.13 -3.57
C PHE A 34 -0.76 -8.90 -2.77
N PRO A 35 -1.25 -8.38 -1.63
CA PRO A 35 -2.15 -9.11 -0.76
C PRO A 35 -3.45 -9.58 -1.44
N ARG A 36 -3.84 -10.82 -1.17
CA ARG A 36 -5.06 -11.45 -1.71
C ARG A 36 -6.27 -11.19 -0.79
N GLY A 37 -7.48 -11.33 -1.35
CA GLY A 37 -8.73 -11.27 -0.58
C GLY A 37 -9.08 -9.88 -0.02
N SER A 38 -9.56 -9.85 1.22
CA SER A 38 -10.06 -8.67 1.97
C SER A 38 -8.97 -7.70 2.43
N SER A 39 -7.86 -7.60 1.69
CA SER A 39 -6.78 -6.67 2.01
C SER A 39 -7.18 -5.21 1.81
N VAL A 40 -6.59 -4.36 2.64
CA VAL A 40 -6.66 -2.89 2.58
C VAL A 40 -5.45 -2.26 1.86
N ALA A 41 -4.59 -3.05 1.22
CA ALA A 41 -3.36 -2.53 0.57
C ALA A 41 -3.62 -1.38 -0.43
N ASN A 42 -4.75 -1.43 -1.15
CA ASN A 42 -5.19 -0.40 -2.09
C ASN A 42 -6.44 0.35 -1.60
N ARG A 43 -6.76 0.28 -0.31
CA ARG A 43 -7.98 0.88 0.29
C ARG A 43 -7.67 1.59 1.60
N ASN A 44 -8.27 2.74 1.82
CA ASN A 44 -8.18 3.43 3.10
C ASN A 44 -9.55 3.90 3.56
N LEU A 45 -9.86 3.66 4.82
CA LEU A 45 -11.03 4.25 5.47
C LEU A 45 -10.65 5.67 5.92
N ILE A 46 -11.36 6.66 5.42
CA ILE A 46 -11.17 8.07 5.78
C ILE A 46 -12.42 8.60 6.47
N LYS A 47 -12.23 9.60 7.33
CA LYS A 47 -13.33 10.35 7.91
C LYS A 47 -13.73 11.49 6.97
N THR A 48 -15.02 11.62 6.70
CA THR A 48 -15.60 12.74 5.93
C THR A 48 -16.74 13.38 6.72
N PRO A 49 -17.20 14.60 6.34
CA PRO A 49 -18.39 15.21 6.95
C PRO A 49 -19.65 14.32 6.86
N ASP A 50 -19.77 13.52 5.80
CA ASP A 50 -20.92 12.63 5.56
C ASP A 50 -20.74 11.23 6.17
N GLY A 51 -19.71 11.04 7.01
CA GLY A 51 -19.37 9.77 7.66
C GLY A 51 -18.10 9.11 7.10
N PRO A 52 -17.73 7.92 7.59
CA PRO A 52 -16.56 7.20 7.10
C PRO A 52 -16.74 6.74 5.64
N GLN A 53 -15.74 6.98 4.79
CA GLN A 53 -15.72 6.55 3.39
C GLN A 53 -14.49 5.72 3.07
N ILE A 54 -14.61 4.75 2.16
CA ILE A 54 -13.48 3.95 1.69
C ILE A 54 -12.97 4.56 0.38
N LEU A 55 -11.76 5.12 0.43
CA LEU A 55 -11.01 5.43 -0.77
C LEU A 55 -10.37 4.15 -1.31
N THR A 56 -10.51 3.89 -2.61
CA THR A 56 -9.95 2.72 -3.27
C THR A 56 -9.14 3.16 -4.48
N VAL A 57 -7.87 2.72 -4.58
CA VAL A 57 -7.15 2.73 -5.85
C VAL A 57 -7.63 1.52 -6.66
N PRO A 58 -8.31 1.70 -7.80
CA PRO A 58 -8.79 0.58 -8.60
C PRO A 58 -7.61 -0.15 -9.24
N VAL A 59 -7.50 -1.46 -9.00
CA VAL A 59 -6.41 -2.30 -9.50
C VAL A 59 -6.95 -3.52 -10.25
N LYS A 60 -6.23 -3.95 -11.27
CA LYS A 60 -6.60 -5.14 -12.06
C LYS A 60 -6.37 -6.42 -11.25
N ARG A 61 -7.43 -7.17 -10.92
CA ARG A 61 -7.34 -8.40 -10.10
C ARG A 61 -7.65 -9.71 -10.84
N LYS A 62 -8.53 -9.69 -11.84
CA LYS A 62 -9.00 -10.92 -12.51
C LYS A 62 -7.82 -11.63 -13.20
N GLY A 63 -7.59 -12.88 -12.83
CA GLY A 63 -6.50 -13.71 -13.36
C GLY A 63 -5.10 -13.36 -12.85
N LEU A 64 -4.96 -12.45 -11.88
CA LEU A 64 -3.68 -11.92 -11.41
C LEU A 64 -3.49 -12.12 -9.89
N SER A 65 -3.87 -13.30 -9.38
CA SER A 65 -3.85 -13.58 -7.93
C SER A 65 -2.46 -13.67 -7.31
N LEU A 66 -1.41 -13.82 -8.14
CA LEU A 66 -0.01 -13.91 -7.73
C LEU A 66 0.82 -12.68 -8.16
N GLN A 67 0.17 -11.58 -8.55
CA GLN A 67 0.89 -10.36 -8.94
C GLN A 67 1.66 -9.77 -7.74
N ARG A 68 2.87 -9.28 -7.97
CA ARG A 68 3.64 -8.53 -6.96
C ARG A 68 3.21 -7.06 -6.95
N TYR A 69 3.64 -6.28 -5.96
CA TYR A 69 3.30 -4.85 -5.91
C TYR A 69 3.81 -4.09 -7.15
N ASP A 70 5.02 -4.42 -7.64
CA ASP A 70 5.63 -3.81 -8.84
C ASP A 70 4.93 -4.21 -10.16
N ASP A 71 4.12 -5.28 -10.14
CA ASP A 71 3.34 -5.75 -11.29
C ASP A 71 1.89 -5.20 -11.29
N VAL A 72 1.48 -4.45 -10.27
CA VAL A 72 0.10 -3.97 -10.11
C VAL A 72 -0.24 -2.90 -11.15
N LEU A 73 -1.29 -3.14 -11.92
CA LEU A 73 -1.85 -2.17 -12.86
C LEU A 73 -3.05 -1.44 -12.24
N VAL A 74 -2.92 -0.12 -12.13
CA VAL A 74 -4.03 0.79 -11.79
C VAL A 74 -4.95 0.93 -13.00
N VAL A 75 -6.27 0.85 -12.78
CA VAL A 75 -7.26 1.04 -13.84
C VAL A 75 -7.66 2.52 -13.86
N PRO A 76 -7.42 3.26 -14.96
CA PRO A 76 -7.89 4.65 -15.08
C PRO A 76 -9.42 4.72 -14.99
N GLY A 77 -9.92 5.77 -14.33
CA GLY A 77 -11.34 6.09 -14.22
C GLY A 77 -11.83 6.97 -15.36
#